data_AF-A0ABC9G6H0-F1
#
_entry.id   AF-A0ABC9G6H0-F1
#
_cell.length_a   1.000
_cell.length_b   1.000
_cell.length_c   1.000
_cell.angle_alpha   90.00
_cell.angle_beta   90.00
_cell.angle_gamma   90.00
#
_symmetry.space_group_name_H-M   'P 1'
#
loop_
_entity.id
_entity.type
_entity.pdbx_description
1 polymer ?
#
loop_
_entity_poly.entity_id
_entity_poly.type
_entity_poly.pdbx_seq_one_letter_code
_entity_poly.pdbx_strand_id
1 'polypeptide(L)'
;MAPTMVHDVPDHLLHRVFRLLNTHDSIVRAAAVCTRWRRLLSTRGRDMCWCRHEFSTCIGHYHALDRHRVAFVPAAPSISPRHFSLDFLPAAPGGRPWDLVDGSGSVLLLASHRRHGFFPDLVVCEPTTRRFVRIPPVAGMKYHRCLGANLSHRYNVITLSSFMVTCLLHDRADGMASGISAVTARVFNYNAPPMPPDRRWRNGWDVSQASCKCYHIRGVESARFVGRAWSTNFWAIEEDGTIFSHNFSTRVFGHFRLPEHVMEPAHRGSTFRFVEKSQRQGVRLVSLVGDELRVFANRDYHLLGVTSEWVHERSMRLPEATRGLPGHKECYFRRTAKIVTAGRGYVVLTPAEETWVFSVDLGTMEVERDHIRNWLPGEVYPYELETRPKVHACLRCKGRHGSCSQYCKCR
;
A
#
# COMPACT_ATOMS: atom_id res chain seq x y z
N MET A 1 34.27 -31.83 -25.53
CA MET A 1 33.73 -30.63 -24.86
C MET A 1 33.16 -31.07 -23.52
N ALA A 2 33.68 -30.55 -22.40
CA ALA A 2 33.10 -30.84 -21.09
C ALA A 2 31.70 -30.19 -20.99
N PRO A 3 30.69 -30.86 -20.40
CA PRO A 3 29.36 -30.31 -20.28
C PRO A 3 29.36 -29.12 -19.33
N THR A 4 28.96 -27.95 -19.83
CA THR A 4 28.76 -26.75 -19.01
C THR A 4 27.59 -26.99 -18.06
N MET A 5 27.86 -27.05 -16.77
CA MET A 5 26.83 -27.20 -15.74
C MET A 5 26.22 -25.83 -15.44
N VAL A 6 24.97 -25.81 -14.95
CA VAL A 6 24.28 -24.56 -14.58
C VAL A 6 25.04 -23.76 -13.50
N HIS A 7 25.92 -24.44 -12.76
CA HIS A 7 26.82 -23.84 -11.76
C HIS A 7 27.96 -23.04 -12.38
N ASP A 8 28.28 -23.26 -13.65
CA ASP A 8 29.35 -22.56 -14.39
C ASP A 8 28.86 -21.23 -14.99
N VAL A 9 27.54 -21.01 -15.01
CA VAL A 9 26.94 -19.76 -15.47
C VAL A 9 27.12 -18.66 -14.42
N PRO A 10 27.73 -17.50 -14.73
CA PRO A 10 27.88 -16.39 -13.79
C PRO A 10 26.55 -15.82 -13.26
N ASP A 11 26.58 -15.29 -12.03
CA ASP A 11 25.40 -14.74 -11.33
C ASP A 11 24.68 -13.65 -12.16
N HIS A 12 25.41 -12.80 -12.87
CA HIS A 12 24.85 -11.72 -13.69
C HIS A 12 24.05 -12.22 -14.92
N LEU A 13 24.41 -13.39 -15.49
CA LEU A 13 23.65 -14.00 -16.58
C LEU A 13 22.41 -14.73 -16.05
N LEU A 14 22.53 -15.44 -14.92
CA LEU A 14 21.38 -16.03 -14.23
C LEU A 14 20.35 -14.97 -13.84
N HIS A 15 20.79 -13.79 -13.39
CA HIS A 15 19.89 -12.66 -13.12
C HIS A 15 19.10 -12.23 -14.37
N ARG A 16 19.71 -12.21 -15.56
CA ARG A 16 19.02 -11.89 -16.82
C ARG A 16 18.01 -12.98 -17.19
N VAL A 17 18.36 -14.25 -17.02
CA VAL A 17 17.44 -15.38 -17.26
C VAL A 17 16.24 -15.31 -16.31
N PHE A 18 16.47 -15.04 -15.03
CA PHE A 18 15.39 -14.89 -14.05
C PHE A 18 14.49 -13.69 -14.31
N ARG A 19 14.95 -12.64 -15.01
CA ARG A 19 14.11 -11.53 -15.45
C ARG A 19 13.11 -11.92 -16.54
N LEU A 20 13.40 -12.98 -17.29
CA LEU A 20 12.50 -13.50 -18.34
C LEU A 20 11.42 -14.43 -17.79
N LEU A 21 11.52 -14.85 -16.52
CA LEU A 21 10.47 -15.60 -15.84
C LEU A 21 9.31 -14.65 -15.54
N ASN A 22 8.29 -14.69 -16.41
CA ASN A 22 7.13 -13.80 -16.40
C ASN A 22 5.95 -14.35 -15.57
N THR A 23 6.04 -15.58 -15.08
CA THR A 23 5.00 -16.22 -14.27
C THR A 23 5.50 -16.57 -12.88
N HIS A 24 4.63 -16.31 -11.89
CA HIS A 24 4.81 -16.63 -10.47
C HIS A 24 5.36 -18.04 -10.23
N ASP A 25 4.72 -19.04 -10.84
CA ASP A 25 5.08 -20.45 -10.63
C ASP A 25 6.49 -20.78 -11.11
N SER A 26 6.94 -20.11 -12.18
CA SER A 26 8.28 -20.30 -12.72
C SER A 26 9.35 -19.74 -11.77
N ILE A 27 9.06 -18.62 -11.10
CA ILE A 27 9.95 -18.00 -10.13
C ILE A 27 10.07 -18.87 -8.87
N VAL A 28 8.95 -19.34 -8.33
CA VAL A 28 8.92 -20.23 -7.16
C VAL A 28 9.65 -21.53 -7.44
N ARG A 29 9.41 -22.14 -8.61
CA ARG A 29 10.13 -23.35 -9.05
C ARG A 29 11.63 -23.10 -9.16
N ALA A 30 12.05 -21.98 -9.75
CA ALA A 30 13.45 -21.60 -9.84
C ALA A 30 14.10 -21.40 -8.46
N ALA A 31 13.41 -20.76 -7.50
CA ALA A 31 13.90 -20.56 -6.14
C ALA A 31 14.02 -21.87 -5.34
N ALA A 32 13.27 -22.90 -5.72
CA ALA A 32 13.34 -24.23 -5.13
C ALA A 32 14.52 -25.08 -5.65
N VAL A 33 15.14 -24.72 -6.79
CA VAL A 33 16.20 -25.52 -7.44
C VAL A 33 17.46 -25.63 -6.56
N CYS A 34 18.00 -24.51 -6.08
CA CYS A 34 19.18 -24.52 -5.22
C CYS A 34 19.33 -23.24 -4.40
N THR A 35 20.21 -23.25 -3.39
CA THR A 35 20.49 -22.10 -2.52
C THR A 35 21.06 -20.90 -3.29
N ARG A 36 21.86 -21.14 -4.33
CA ARG A 36 22.41 -20.09 -5.21
C ARG A 36 21.31 -19.38 -5.98
N TRP A 37 20.41 -20.12 -6.61
CA TRP A 37 19.27 -19.56 -7.36
C TRP A 37 18.32 -18.83 -6.41
N ARG A 38 18.01 -19.43 -5.26
CA ARG A 38 17.25 -18.79 -4.19
C ARG A 38 17.88 -17.46 -3.78
N ARG A 39 19.19 -17.45 -3.50
CA ARG A 39 19.92 -16.23 -3.16
C ARG A 39 19.77 -15.20 -4.27
N LEU A 40 20.03 -15.53 -5.53
CA LEU A 40 19.92 -14.61 -6.67
C LEU A 40 18.50 -14.08 -6.90
N LEU A 41 17.49 -14.87 -6.57
CA LEU A 41 16.09 -14.47 -6.62
C LEU A 41 15.68 -13.61 -5.40
N SER A 42 16.37 -13.77 -4.26
CA SER A 42 16.17 -13.01 -3.03
C SER A 42 17.01 -11.72 -2.93
N THR A 43 18.21 -11.66 -3.51
CA THR A 43 19.10 -10.48 -3.47
C THR A 43 18.84 -9.53 -4.62
N ARG A 44 18.53 -8.27 -4.26
CA ARG A 44 18.74 -7.00 -4.99
C ARG A 44 18.61 -7.05 -6.52
N GLY A 45 17.64 -6.27 -7.03
CA GLY A 45 17.71 -5.75 -8.40
C GLY A 45 16.69 -6.32 -9.38
N ARG A 46 15.58 -6.86 -8.87
CA ARG A 46 14.36 -6.87 -9.65
C ARG A 46 13.60 -5.58 -9.36
N ASP A 47 13.11 -4.93 -10.41
CA ASP A 47 11.90 -4.08 -10.37
C ASP A 47 10.70 -4.97 -9.99
N MET A 48 10.80 -5.65 -8.84
CA MET A 48 9.89 -6.68 -8.34
C MET A 48 8.80 -6.08 -7.48
N CYS A 49 8.24 -4.94 -7.91
CA CYS A 49 6.91 -4.54 -7.43
C CYS A 49 5.88 -5.70 -7.57
N TRP A 50 6.16 -6.69 -8.41
CA TRP A 50 5.35 -7.87 -8.74
C TRP A 50 5.19 -8.93 -7.62
N CYS A 51 6.09 -9.04 -6.65
CA CYS A 51 6.15 -10.21 -5.74
C CYS A 51 5.93 -9.85 -4.26
N ARG A 52 5.16 -8.80 -3.96
CA ARG A 52 4.91 -8.22 -2.62
C ARG A 52 4.47 -9.26 -1.56
N HIS A 53 3.94 -10.41 -1.97
CA HIS A 53 3.32 -11.40 -1.09
C HIS A 53 3.95 -12.81 -1.14
N GLU A 54 4.99 -13.05 -1.94
CA GLU A 54 5.48 -14.43 -2.16
C GLU A 54 6.34 -14.97 -1.01
N PHE A 55 6.85 -14.10 -0.14
CA PHE A 55 7.68 -14.47 1.01
C PHE A 55 7.22 -13.83 2.32
N SER A 56 5.97 -13.36 2.38
CA SER A 56 5.40 -12.78 3.59
C SER A 56 4.12 -13.53 3.97
N THR A 57 3.88 -13.66 5.27
CA THR A 57 2.59 -14.16 5.79
C THR A 57 1.89 -13.02 6.49
N CYS A 58 0.65 -12.76 6.08
CA CYS A 58 -0.22 -11.82 6.76
C CYS A 58 -0.58 -12.39 8.14
N ILE A 59 -0.17 -11.69 9.18
CA ILE A 59 -0.42 -12.04 10.58
C ILE A 59 -1.72 -11.40 11.06
N GLY A 60 -2.13 -10.30 10.43
CA GLY A 60 -3.35 -9.59 10.74
C GLY A 60 -3.37 -8.23 10.08
N HIS A 61 -4.33 -7.42 10.49
CA HIS A 61 -4.59 -6.12 9.91
C HIS A 61 -4.68 -5.06 11.01
N TYR A 62 -4.03 -3.93 10.78
CA TYR A 62 -4.24 -2.75 11.59
C TYR A 62 -5.34 -1.89 10.97
N HIS A 63 -6.33 -1.54 11.77
CA HIS A 63 -7.42 -0.65 11.42
C HIS A 63 -7.17 0.72 12.05
N ALA A 64 -7.08 1.76 11.23
CA ALA A 64 -7.03 3.15 11.66
C ALA A 64 -8.46 3.64 11.92
N LEU A 65 -8.87 3.65 13.19
CA LEU A 65 -10.21 4.03 13.63
C LEU A 65 -10.30 5.53 13.91
N ASP A 66 -11.53 6.02 14.02
CA ASP A 66 -11.80 7.39 14.45
C ASP A 66 -11.15 7.73 15.80
N ARG A 67 -10.80 9.01 15.97
CA ARG A 67 -10.18 9.59 17.18
C ARG A 67 -8.79 9.03 17.49
N HIS A 68 -7.96 8.81 16.48
CA HIS A 68 -6.55 8.39 16.64
C HIS A 68 -6.40 7.00 17.28
N ARG A 69 -7.44 6.16 17.17
CA ARG A 69 -7.43 4.81 17.74
C ARG A 69 -6.95 3.83 16.69
N VAL A 70 -6.20 2.84 17.13
CA VAL A 70 -5.70 1.77 16.27
C VAL A 70 -6.09 0.43 16.87
N ALA A 71 -6.66 -0.45 16.05
CA ALA A 71 -7.01 -1.81 16.45
C ALA A 71 -6.27 -2.83 15.58
N PHE A 72 -5.72 -3.86 16.20
CA PHE A 72 -5.14 -4.99 15.49
C PHE A 72 -6.14 -6.15 15.45
N VAL A 73 -6.44 -6.62 14.24
CA VAL A 73 -7.29 -7.79 13.99
C VAL A 73 -6.40 -8.94 13.51
N PRO A 74 -6.27 -10.02 14.30
CA PRO A 74 -5.44 -11.15 13.91
C PRO A 74 -6.03 -11.91 12.72
N ALA A 75 -5.18 -12.43 11.83
CA ALA A 75 -5.60 -13.27 10.71
C ALA A 75 -6.03 -14.68 11.14
N ALA A 76 -5.63 -15.12 12.33
CA ALA A 76 -5.97 -16.42 12.90
C ALA A 76 -6.17 -16.32 14.43
N PRO A 77 -7.07 -17.12 15.04
CA PRO A 77 -7.37 -17.05 16.47
C PRO A 77 -6.17 -17.44 17.37
N SER A 78 -5.18 -18.16 16.83
CA SER A 78 -3.94 -18.50 17.55
C SER A 78 -2.98 -17.32 17.71
N ILE A 79 -3.22 -16.19 17.03
CA ILE A 79 -2.36 -15.01 17.06
C ILE A 79 -2.87 -14.09 18.16
N SER A 80 -2.09 -13.95 19.24
CA SER A 80 -2.45 -13.08 20.36
C SER A 80 -2.30 -11.60 19.99
N PRO A 81 -3.38 -10.78 20.02
CA PRO A 81 -3.30 -9.35 19.69
C PRO A 81 -2.39 -8.54 20.63
N ARG A 82 -2.12 -9.05 21.84
CA ARG A 82 -1.29 -8.37 22.84
C ARG A 82 0.15 -8.15 22.36
N HIS A 83 0.67 -9.02 21.52
CA HIS A 83 2.02 -8.89 20.94
C HIS A 83 2.11 -7.82 19.83
N PHE A 84 0.96 -7.25 19.43
CA PHE A 84 0.81 -6.28 18.36
C PHE A 84 0.34 -4.91 18.89
N SER A 85 0.40 -4.72 20.21
CA SER A 85 0.12 -3.45 20.89
C SER A 85 1.11 -2.35 20.48
N LEU A 86 0.65 -1.10 20.46
CA LEU A 86 1.45 0.10 20.18
C LEU A 86 1.77 0.92 21.44
N ASP A 87 1.61 0.33 22.62
CA ASP A 87 1.84 0.92 23.95
C ASP A 87 3.30 1.35 24.21
N PHE A 88 4.25 0.81 23.45
CA PHE A 88 5.68 1.14 23.55
C PHE A 88 6.07 2.42 22.80
N LEU A 89 5.16 3.03 22.03
CA LEU A 89 5.46 4.24 21.28
C LEU A 89 5.75 5.42 22.21
N PRO A 90 6.68 6.31 21.82
CA PRO A 90 6.95 7.50 22.61
C PRO A 90 5.75 8.45 22.58
N ALA A 91 5.57 9.26 23.62
CA ALA A 91 4.60 10.35 23.56
C ALA A 91 4.92 11.29 22.38
N ALA A 92 3.90 11.67 21.60
CA ALA A 92 4.10 12.63 20.54
C ALA A 92 4.40 14.02 21.11
N PRO A 93 5.13 14.88 20.38
CA PRO A 93 5.41 16.24 20.84
C PRO A 93 4.11 17.00 21.17
N GLY A 94 4.05 17.60 22.35
CA GLY A 94 2.86 18.28 22.85
C GLY A 94 1.73 17.35 23.30
N GLY A 95 2.02 16.09 23.63
CA GLY A 95 1.05 15.14 24.20
C GLY A 95 -0.02 14.67 23.22
N ARG A 96 0.23 14.83 21.92
CA ARG A 96 -0.74 14.49 20.87
C ARG A 96 -0.80 12.98 20.64
N PRO A 97 -1.95 12.45 20.21
CA PRO A 97 -2.05 11.05 19.83
C PRO A 97 -1.37 10.80 18.47
N TRP A 98 -1.03 9.54 18.23
CA TRP A 98 -0.48 9.07 16.96
C TRP A 98 -1.58 8.50 16.07
N ASP A 99 -1.61 8.94 14.82
CA ASP A 99 -2.48 8.40 13.78
C ASP A 99 -1.73 7.41 12.92
N LEU A 100 -2.34 6.25 12.67
CA LEU A 100 -1.83 5.29 11.69
C LEU A 100 -2.10 5.83 10.29
N VAL A 101 -1.04 6.09 9.51
CA VAL A 101 -1.14 6.67 8.16
C VAL A 101 -0.64 5.74 7.06
N ASP A 102 0.19 4.76 7.40
CA ASP A 102 0.61 3.70 6.48
C ASP A 102 1.08 2.45 7.21
N GLY A 103 1.10 1.32 6.51
CA GLY A 103 1.64 0.06 7.00
C GLY A 103 2.11 -0.82 5.85
N SER A 104 3.25 -1.47 6.03
CA SER A 104 3.77 -2.41 5.05
C SER A 104 4.77 -3.37 5.68
N GLY A 105 4.63 -4.65 5.37
CA GLY A 105 5.51 -5.67 5.94
C GLY A 105 5.37 -5.67 7.46
N SER A 106 6.50 -5.67 8.17
CA SER A 106 6.53 -5.72 9.63
C SER A 106 6.50 -4.34 10.28
N VAL A 107 6.35 -3.26 9.50
CA VAL A 107 6.41 -1.88 10.01
C VAL A 107 5.15 -1.08 9.75
N LEU A 108 4.88 -0.15 10.68
CA LEU A 108 3.81 0.82 10.62
C LEU A 108 4.39 2.23 10.65
N LEU A 109 3.78 3.15 9.91
CA LEU A 109 4.07 4.57 9.93
C LEU A 109 2.93 5.30 10.63
N LEU A 110 3.29 6.08 11.65
CA LEU A 110 2.36 6.92 12.38
C LEU A 110 2.75 8.39 12.29
N ALA A 111 1.74 9.25 12.27
CA ALA A 111 1.87 10.71 12.21
C ALA A 111 1.17 11.35 13.41
N SER A 112 1.75 12.42 13.95
CA SER A 112 1.07 13.27 14.93
C SER A 112 0.68 14.57 14.26
N HIS A 113 -0.62 14.78 14.08
CA HIS A 113 -1.13 15.97 13.42
C HIS A 113 -0.79 17.25 14.20
N ARG A 114 -0.13 18.18 13.52
CA ARG A 114 0.06 19.55 14.02
C ARG A 114 -1.16 20.40 13.67
N ARG A 115 -1.50 21.38 14.52
CA ARG A 115 -2.54 22.36 14.19
C ARG A 115 -2.13 23.08 12.90
N HIS A 116 -3.07 23.39 12.01
CA HIS A 116 -2.88 24.18 10.77
C HIS A 116 -2.15 23.48 9.60
N GLY A 117 -2.14 22.14 9.55
CA GLY A 117 -1.72 21.41 8.33
C GLY A 117 -0.21 21.33 8.08
N PHE A 118 0.60 21.82 9.02
CA PHE A 118 2.07 21.73 8.98
C PHE A 118 2.60 20.29 8.99
N PHE A 119 3.84 20.13 8.55
CA PHE A 119 4.52 18.83 8.50
C PHE A 119 4.42 18.09 9.84
N PRO A 120 3.87 16.86 9.85
CA PRO A 120 3.62 16.11 11.07
C PRO A 120 4.93 15.57 11.67
N ASP A 121 4.91 15.33 12.97
CA ASP A 121 5.91 14.44 13.56
C ASP A 121 5.62 13.01 13.10
N LEU A 122 6.67 12.26 12.77
CA LEU A 122 6.54 10.91 12.21
C LEU A 122 7.30 9.90 13.06
N VAL A 123 6.73 8.70 13.19
CA VAL A 123 7.39 7.55 13.80
C VAL A 123 7.12 6.31 12.98
N VAL A 124 8.17 5.52 12.72
CA VAL A 124 8.04 4.18 12.16
C VAL A 124 8.28 3.18 13.28
N CYS A 125 7.44 2.17 13.40
CA CYS A 125 7.58 1.16 14.45
C CYS A 125 7.40 -0.25 13.92
N GLU A 126 7.98 -1.21 14.65
CA GLU A 126 7.81 -2.64 14.44
C GLU A 126 7.22 -3.24 15.72
N PRO A 127 5.90 -3.50 15.74
CA PRO A 127 5.18 -3.96 16.92
C PRO A 127 5.78 -5.23 17.55
N THR A 128 6.16 -6.21 16.72
CA THR A 128 6.69 -7.49 17.18
C THR A 128 7.98 -7.38 17.97
N THR A 129 8.84 -6.42 17.63
CA THR A 129 10.10 -6.14 18.35
C THR A 129 9.99 -4.99 19.33
N ARG A 130 8.81 -4.35 19.44
CA ARG A 130 8.54 -3.15 20.26
C ARG A 130 9.59 -2.05 20.04
N ARG A 131 10.10 -1.92 18.81
CA ARG A 131 11.11 -0.93 18.43
C ARG A 131 10.49 0.17 17.56
N PHE A 132 11.05 1.36 17.65
CA PHE A 132 10.62 2.48 16.83
C PHE A 132 11.79 3.37 16.40
N VAL A 133 11.57 4.13 15.33
CA VAL A 133 12.45 5.17 14.82
C VAL A 133 11.63 6.44 14.66
N ARG A 134 12.00 7.51 15.38
CA ARG A 134 11.41 8.84 15.18
C ARG A 134 12.05 9.48 13.95
N ILE A 135 11.24 10.12 13.13
CA ILE A 135 11.69 10.84 11.95
C ILE A 135 11.50 12.33 12.24
N PRO A 136 12.57 13.06 12.61
CA PRO A 136 12.46 14.48 12.86
C PRO A 136 12.25 15.26 11.55
N PRO A 137 11.44 16.32 11.54
CA PRO A 137 11.38 17.23 10.39
C PRO A 137 12.71 17.96 10.21
N VAL A 138 13.09 18.24 8.97
CA VAL A 138 14.15 19.22 8.68
C VAL A 138 13.60 20.63 8.96
N ALA A 139 14.44 21.55 9.43
CA ALA A 139 14.03 22.90 9.86
C ALA A 139 13.10 23.62 8.85
N GLY A 140 13.41 23.55 7.56
CA GLY A 140 12.58 24.16 6.51
C GLY A 140 11.23 23.47 6.25
N MET A 141 11.14 22.15 6.48
CA MET A 141 9.91 21.38 6.24
C MET A 141 8.82 21.67 7.27
N LYS A 142 9.19 22.16 8.46
CA LYS A 142 8.26 22.41 9.58
C LYS A 142 7.05 23.25 9.18
N TYR A 143 7.22 24.17 8.23
CA TYR A 143 6.19 25.11 7.80
C TYR A 143 5.47 24.70 6.51
N HIS A 144 5.86 23.59 5.89
CA HIS A 144 5.21 23.08 4.68
C HIS A 144 3.96 22.29 5.04
N ARG A 145 2.95 22.33 4.17
CA ARG A 145 1.77 21.49 4.30
C ARG A 145 2.10 20.08 3.80
N CYS A 146 1.76 19.05 4.57
CA CYS A 146 1.96 17.66 4.16
C CYS A 146 0.65 17.08 3.61
N LEU A 147 0.65 16.67 2.34
CA LEU A 147 -0.50 16.04 1.69
C LEU A 147 -0.63 14.55 2.04
N GLY A 148 0.46 13.91 2.43
CA GLY A 148 0.51 12.51 2.82
C GLY A 148 1.94 12.04 3.08
N ALA A 149 2.06 10.97 3.88
CA ALA A 149 3.31 10.30 4.19
C ALA A 149 3.11 8.79 4.06
N ASN A 150 4.05 8.12 3.38
CA ASN A 150 3.90 6.72 3.02
C ASN A 150 5.21 5.95 3.10
N LEU A 151 5.11 4.66 3.40
CA LEU A 151 6.22 3.72 3.38
C LEU A 151 6.54 3.33 1.94
N SER A 152 7.79 3.51 1.55
CA SER A 152 8.27 3.27 0.19
C SER A 152 9.10 2.00 0.11
N HIS A 153 8.75 1.14 -0.85
CA HIS A 153 9.39 -0.16 -1.04
C HIS A 153 10.65 -0.02 -1.88
N ARG A 154 11.78 -0.54 -1.38
CA ARG A 154 12.95 -0.89 -2.19
C ARG A 154 13.17 -2.40 -2.28
N TYR A 155 12.55 -3.16 -1.39
CA TYR A 155 12.72 -4.59 -1.18
C TYR A 155 11.37 -5.28 -0.96
N ASN A 156 11.34 -6.61 -1.03
CA ASN A 156 10.11 -7.41 -1.00
C ASN A 156 9.32 -7.27 0.30
N VAL A 157 9.98 -7.07 1.44
CA VAL A 157 9.32 -6.76 2.72
C VAL A 157 10.07 -5.63 3.42
N ILE A 158 9.32 -4.62 3.89
CA ILE A 158 9.87 -3.54 4.69
C ILE A 158 9.94 -4.02 6.14
N THR A 159 11.13 -3.85 6.73
CA THR A 159 11.38 -4.10 8.15
C THR A 159 12.01 -2.88 8.79
N LEU A 160 12.09 -2.86 10.12
CA LEU A 160 12.74 -1.76 10.82
C LEU A 160 14.28 -1.74 10.64
N SER A 161 14.87 -2.73 9.95
CA SER A 161 16.30 -2.68 9.59
C SER A 161 16.57 -1.85 8.33
N SER A 162 15.58 -1.65 7.46
CA SER A 162 15.74 -0.81 6.27
C SER A 162 14.37 -0.39 5.76
N PHE A 163 14.10 0.92 5.81
CA PHE A 163 12.86 1.47 5.28
C PHE A 163 13.09 2.83 4.63
N MET A 164 12.11 3.25 3.83
CA MET A 164 12.02 4.60 3.33
C MET A 164 10.64 5.17 3.63
N VAL A 165 10.59 6.46 3.93
CA VAL A 165 9.34 7.21 4.05
C VAL A 165 9.34 8.30 3.00
N THR A 166 8.31 8.35 2.16
CA THR A 166 8.09 9.45 1.22
C THR A 166 6.99 10.34 1.73
N CYS A 167 7.27 11.63 1.84
CA CYS A 167 6.30 12.66 2.20
C CYS A 167 6.05 13.56 1.00
N LEU A 168 4.78 13.83 0.71
CA LEU A 168 4.39 14.84 -0.27
C LEU A 168 4.17 16.17 0.44
N LEU A 169 4.97 17.15 0.06
CA LEU A 169 4.92 18.50 0.58
C LEU A 169 4.28 19.42 -0.45
N HIS A 170 3.30 20.16 0.02
CA HIS A 170 2.73 21.30 -0.65
C HIS A 170 3.49 22.55 -0.22
N ASP A 171 3.96 23.31 -1.21
CA ASP A 171 4.60 24.60 -1.06
C ASP A 171 3.79 25.67 -1.82
N ARG A 172 3.49 26.76 -1.12
CA ARG A 172 2.92 27.97 -1.73
C ARG A 172 4.11 28.77 -2.22
N ALA A 173 4.54 28.53 -3.44
CA ALA A 173 5.68 29.25 -4.00
C ALA A 173 5.33 30.74 -4.17
N ASP A 174 6.10 31.61 -3.52
CA ASP A 174 6.03 33.05 -3.68
C ASP A 174 6.25 33.43 -5.16
N GLY A 175 5.41 34.31 -5.69
CA GLY A 175 5.48 34.76 -7.09
C GLY A 175 4.76 33.87 -8.11
N MET A 176 4.12 32.77 -7.69
CA MET A 176 3.25 31.99 -8.57
C MET A 176 1.88 32.65 -8.77
N ALA A 177 1.28 32.45 -9.94
CA ALA A 177 -0.07 32.89 -10.21
C ALA A 177 -1.06 32.31 -9.18
N SER A 178 -2.06 33.10 -8.80
CA SER A 178 -3.08 32.69 -7.83
C SER A 178 -3.66 31.31 -8.17
N GLY A 179 -3.66 30.42 -7.17
CA GLY A 179 -4.17 29.05 -7.27
C GLY A 179 -3.19 28.00 -7.81
N ILE A 180 -1.97 28.35 -8.24
CA ILE A 180 -0.94 27.37 -8.63
C ILE A 180 -0.01 27.11 -7.44
N SER A 181 0.14 25.84 -7.08
CA SER A 181 1.01 25.41 -5.99
C SER A 181 2.08 24.44 -6.48
N ALA A 182 3.20 24.41 -5.75
CA ALA A 182 4.28 23.47 -5.95
C ALA A 182 4.08 22.23 -5.07
N VAL A 183 4.23 21.04 -5.66
CA VAL A 183 4.24 19.77 -4.91
C VAL A 183 5.61 19.11 -5.08
N THR A 184 6.21 18.74 -3.95
CA THR A 184 7.51 18.06 -3.93
C THR A 184 7.44 16.78 -3.10
N ALA A 185 8.17 15.76 -3.54
CA ALA A 185 8.35 14.53 -2.77
C ALA A 185 9.66 14.60 -1.99
N ARG A 186 9.62 14.34 -0.69
CA ARG A 186 10.79 14.24 0.19
C ARG A 186 10.92 12.80 0.70
N VAL A 187 12.11 12.23 0.58
CA VAL A 187 12.36 10.84 0.99
C VAL A 187 13.29 10.79 2.18
N PHE A 188 12.84 10.16 3.26
CA PHE A 188 13.67 9.78 4.39
C PHE A 188 14.17 8.34 4.20
N ASN A 189 15.47 8.12 4.34
CA ASN A 189 16.08 6.80 4.26
C ASN A 189 16.55 6.37 5.66
N TYR A 190 16.22 5.13 6.03
CA TYR A 190 16.75 4.49 7.22
C TYR A 190 17.35 3.14 6.86
N ASN A 191 18.60 2.91 7.28
CA ASN A 191 19.31 1.65 7.20
C ASN A 191 19.96 1.37 8.56
N ALA A 192 19.71 0.18 9.11
CA ALA A 192 20.38 -0.29 10.31
C ALA A 192 21.83 -0.73 9.97
N PRO A 193 22.81 -0.50 10.85
CA PRO A 193 24.16 -1.07 10.71
C PRO A 193 24.14 -2.61 10.63
N PRO A 194 25.12 -3.29 9.98
CA PRO A 194 26.43 -2.82 9.52
C PRO A 194 26.57 -2.92 7.99
N MET A 195 25.78 -2.17 7.22
CA MET A 195 26.07 -2.02 5.80
C MET A 195 27.32 -1.12 5.65
N PRO A 196 28.30 -1.47 4.77
CA PRO A 196 29.40 -0.57 4.48
C PRO A 196 28.82 0.78 4.04
N PRO A 197 29.38 1.92 4.52
CA PRO A 197 28.87 3.25 4.22
C PRO A 197 29.18 3.59 2.77
N ASP A 198 28.43 3.03 1.84
CA ASP A 198 28.35 3.53 0.49
C ASP A 198 27.79 4.95 0.59
N ARG A 199 28.55 5.97 0.18
CA ARG A 199 28.27 7.40 0.44
C ARG A 199 26.87 7.84 -0.01
N ARG A 200 26.21 7.04 -0.86
CA ARG A 200 24.85 7.23 -1.39
C ARG A 200 23.71 6.96 -0.38
N TRP A 201 23.96 6.27 0.74
CA TRP A 201 22.88 5.77 1.61
C TRP A 201 23.07 6.14 3.09
N ARG A 202 23.12 7.43 3.41
CA ARG A 202 23.11 7.89 4.81
C ARG A 202 21.70 7.86 5.38
N ASN A 203 21.60 7.57 6.68
CA ASN A 203 20.35 7.75 7.41
C ASN A 203 19.98 9.23 7.43
N GLY A 204 18.71 9.52 7.17
CA GLY A 204 18.21 10.88 7.14
C GLY A 204 17.39 11.21 5.91
N TRP A 205 17.01 12.48 5.84
CA TRP A 205 16.37 13.05 4.66
C TRP A 205 17.37 13.14 3.52
N ASP A 206 17.03 12.56 2.38
CA ASP A 206 17.80 12.78 1.16
C ASP A 206 17.46 14.16 0.60
N VAL A 207 18.25 15.15 1.00
CA VAL A 207 18.12 16.54 0.54
C VAL A 207 18.80 16.72 -0.82
N SER A 208 19.59 15.76 -1.31
CA SER A 208 20.24 15.84 -2.63
C SER A 208 19.34 15.34 -3.76
N GLN A 209 18.44 14.38 -3.47
CA GLN A 209 17.35 13.96 -4.37
C GLN A 209 16.06 14.77 -4.15
N ALA A 210 16.17 15.90 -3.46
CA ALA A 210 15.18 16.97 -3.36
C ALA A 210 14.60 17.45 -4.70
N SER A 211 15.24 17.11 -5.81
CA SER A 211 14.80 17.40 -7.17
C SER A 211 14.04 16.23 -7.82
N CYS A 212 13.18 15.50 -7.08
CA CYS A 212 11.99 14.99 -7.76
C CYS A 212 11.29 16.24 -8.29
N LYS A 213 11.33 16.47 -9.61
CA LYS A 213 10.89 17.71 -10.27
C LYS A 213 9.67 18.26 -9.54
N CYS A 214 9.78 19.50 -9.07
CA CYS A 214 8.65 20.21 -8.50
C CYS A 214 7.48 20.11 -9.48
N TYR A 215 6.35 19.62 -8.99
CA TYR A 215 5.17 19.46 -9.80
C TYR A 215 4.23 20.62 -9.54
N HIS A 216 4.00 21.44 -10.56
CA HIS A 216 3.09 22.59 -10.45
C HIS A 216 1.69 22.15 -10.83
N ILE A 217 0.74 22.32 -9.91
CA ILE A 217 -0.65 21.95 -10.13
C ILE A 217 -1.57 22.98 -9.47
N ARG A 218 -2.69 23.27 -10.12
CA ARG A 218 -3.70 24.19 -9.63
C ARG A 218 -4.64 23.48 -8.66
N GLY A 219 -5.09 24.16 -7.61
CA GLY A 219 -6.17 23.67 -6.74
C GLY A 219 -5.75 22.56 -5.75
N VAL A 220 -4.45 22.27 -5.59
CA VAL A 220 -3.96 21.19 -4.71
C VAL A 220 -4.37 21.36 -3.24
N GLU A 221 -4.69 22.58 -2.85
CA GLU A 221 -5.21 22.91 -1.53
C GLU A 221 -6.53 22.20 -1.20
N SER A 222 -7.32 21.89 -2.25
CA SER A 222 -8.56 21.12 -2.21
C SER A 222 -8.35 19.61 -2.45
N ALA A 223 -7.10 19.16 -2.65
CA ALA A 223 -6.80 17.77 -2.96
C ALA A 223 -7.22 16.84 -1.81
N ARG A 224 -8.11 15.89 -2.12
CA ARG A 224 -8.54 14.82 -1.21
C ARG A 224 -7.90 13.52 -1.60
N PHE A 225 -7.36 12.79 -0.64
CA PHE A 225 -6.89 11.43 -0.88
C PHE A 225 -8.08 10.54 -1.29
N VAL A 226 -7.97 9.89 -2.44
CA VAL A 226 -9.00 9.02 -3.03
C VAL A 226 -8.55 7.57 -3.17
N GLY A 227 -7.46 7.20 -2.53
CA GLY A 227 -7.03 5.81 -2.40
C GLY A 227 -5.63 5.55 -2.92
N ARG A 228 -5.24 4.30 -2.77
CA ARG A 228 -3.93 3.78 -3.15
C ARG A 228 -4.12 2.50 -3.93
N ALA A 229 -3.34 2.37 -4.99
CA ALA A 229 -3.20 1.12 -5.71
C ALA A 229 -1.72 0.86 -5.95
N TRP A 230 -1.23 -0.30 -5.53
CA TRP A 230 0.19 -0.67 -5.65
C TRP A 230 1.11 0.39 -5.04
N SER A 231 2.03 0.93 -5.85
CA SER A 231 2.99 1.96 -5.47
C SER A 231 2.54 3.38 -5.78
N THR A 232 1.26 3.58 -6.09
CA THR A 232 0.71 4.89 -6.47
C THR A 232 -0.40 5.31 -5.53
N ASN A 233 -0.29 6.55 -5.05
CA ASN A 233 -1.36 7.22 -4.32
C ASN A 233 -2.08 8.19 -5.24
N PHE A 234 -3.39 8.35 -5.01
CA PHE A 234 -4.27 9.17 -5.82
C PHE A 234 -4.97 10.21 -4.96
N TRP A 235 -5.02 11.44 -5.47
CA TRP A 235 -5.76 12.54 -4.89
C TRP A 235 -6.66 13.16 -5.94
N ALA A 236 -7.88 13.52 -5.56
CA ALA A 236 -8.81 14.24 -6.40
C ALA A 236 -8.84 15.71 -6.01
N ILE A 237 -8.75 16.58 -7.00
CA ILE A 237 -8.89 18.03 -6.85
C ILE A 237 -10.36 18.35 -7.03
N GLU A 238 -11.00 18.87 -5.97
CA GLU A 238 -12.47 19.06 -5.94
C GLU A 238 -12.95 20.10 -6.95
N GLU A 239 -12.12 21.09 -7.30
CA GLU A 239 -12.51 22.21 -8.18
C GLU A 239 -12.76 21.80 -9.64
N ASP A 240 -11.98 20.86 -10.19
CA ASP A 240 -12.02 20.55 -11.63
C ASP A 240 -12.00 19.05 -11.95
N GLY A 241 -12.15 18.20 -10.94
CA GLY A 241 -12.19 16.73 -11.09
C GLY A 241 -10.86 16.11 -11.53
N THR A 242 -9.76 16.88 -11.52
CA THR A 242 -8.44 16.37 -11.88
C THR A 242 -7.93 15.38 -10.83
N ILE A 243 -7.40 14.26 -11.30
CA ILE A 243 -6.72 13.28 -10.47
C ILE A 243 -5.23 13.55 -10.51
N PHE A 244 -4.67 13.82 -9.34
CA PHE A 244 -3.25 13.89 -9.09
C PHE A 244 -2.76 12.54 -8.54
N SER A 245 -1.62 12.06 -9.04
CA SER A 245 -1.05 10.79 -8.64
C SER A 245 0.45 10.92 -8.39
N HIS A 246 0.94 10.14 -7.44
CA HIS A 246 2.37 10.05 -7.18
C HIS A 246 2.75 8.60 -6.94
N ASN A 247 3.66 8.10 -7.78
CA ASN A 247 4.23 6.78 -7.64
C ASN A 247 5.47 6.87 -6.75
N PHE A 248 5.42 6.30 -5.55
CA PHE A 248 6.51 6.41 -4.58
C PHE A 248 7.66 5.41 -4.83
N SER A 249 7.49 4.42 -5.71
CA SER A 249 8.58 3.52 -6.12
C SER A 249 9.42 4.15 -7.25
N THR A 250 8.78 4.73 -8.26
CA THR A 250 9.45 5.41 -9.38
C THR A 250 9.70 6.89 -9.12
N ARG A 251 9.03 7.47 -8.12
CA ARG A 251 9.05 8.90 -7.75
C ARG A 251 8.57 9.83 -8.86
N VAL A 252 7.62 9.33 -9.65
CA VAL A 252 7.03 10.04 -10.77
C VAL A 252 5.67 10.59 -10.35
N PHE A 253 5.44 11.87 -10.67
CA PHE A 253 4.14 12.50 -10.58
C PHE A 253 3.36 12.27 -11.88
N GLY A 254 2.06 12.08 -11.75
CA GLY A 254 1.14 12.03 -12.88
C GLY A 254 -0.11 12.83 -12.57
N HIS A 255 -0.76 13.34 -13.61
CA HIS A 255 -2.09 13.93 -13.50
C HIS A 255 -2.92 13.54 -14.72
N PHE A 256 -4.22 13.41 -14.54
CA PHE A 256 -5.15 13.10 -15.62
C PHE A 256 -6.57 13.47 -15.19
N ARG A 257 -7.48 13.60 -16.16
CA ARG A 257 -8.90 13.70 -15.88
C ARG A 257 -9.55 12.34 -16.12
N LEU A 258 -10.50 12.00 -15.26
CA LEU A 258 -11.35 10.85 -15.51
C LEU A 258 -12.36 11.18 -16.61
N PRO A 259 -12.68 10.24 -17.50
CA PRO A 259 -13.73 10.45 -18.50
C PRO A 259 -15.07 10.79 -17.82
N GLU A 260 -15.89 11.62 -18.45
CA GLU A 260 -17.19 12.05 -17.90
C GLU A 260 -18.11 10.87 -17.55
N HIS A 261 -18.10 9.78 -18.33
CA HIS A 261 -18.93 8.61 -18.06
C HIS A 261 -18.55 7.84 -16.78
N VAL A 262 -17.35 8.10 -16.23
CA VAL A 262 -16.83 7.47 -15.01
C VAL A 262 -17.26 8.25 -13.76
N MET A 263 -17.54 9.55 -13.91
CA MET A 263 -17.74 10.49 -12.81
C MET A 263 -19.11 11.18 -12.88
N GLU A 264 -19.81 11.30 -11.75
CA GLU A 264 -20.94 12.22 -11.66
C GLU A 264 -20.47 13.68 -11.62
N PRO A 265 -21.25 14.65 -12.14
CA PRO A 265 -20.92 16.07 -12.11
C PRO A 265 -20.61 16.61 -10.70
N ALA A 266 -21.26 16.05 -9.66
CA ALA A 266 -21.08 16.44 -8.26
C ALA A 266 -19.97 15.62 -7.58
N HIS A 267 -18.72 15.84 -8.01
CA HIS A 267 -17.54 15.15 -7.50
C HIS A 267 -17.35 15.43 -6.00
N ARG A 268 -17.64 14.44 -5.14
CA ARG A 268 -17.23 14.47 -3.73
C ARG A 268 -16.20 13.37 -3.52
N GLY A 269 -15.10 13.66 -2.84
CA GLY A 269 -14.00 12.68 -2.63
C GLY A 269 -14.40 11.39 -1.90
N SER A 270 -15.63 11.27 -1.43
CA SER A 270 -16.22 10.07 -0.82
C SER A 270 -17.05 9.19 -1.77
N THR A 271 -17.32 9.62 -3.01
CA THR A 271 -18.15 8.83 -3.96
C THR A 271 -17.33 7.90 -4.84
N PHE A 272 -16.01 8.02 -4.83
CA PHE A 272 -15.14 7.14 -5.60
C PHE A 272 -13.82 6.86 -4.88
N ARG A 273 -13.22 5.70 -5.18
CA ARG A 273 -11.92 5.28 -4.66
C ARG A 273 -11.11 4.51 -5.69
N PHE A 274 -9.80 4.75 -5.70
CA PHE A 274 -8.82 3.90 -6.40
C PHE A 274 -8.42 2.74 -5.51
N VAL A 275 -8.45 1.52 -6.07
CA VAL A 275 -8.23 0.28 -5.35
C VAL A 275 -7.29 -0.63 -6.14
N GLU A 276 -6.42 -1.33 -5.41
CA GLU A 276 -5.54 -2.35 -5.98
C GLU A 276 -6.34 -3.55 -6.50
N LYS A 277 -6.04 -3.98 -7.74
CA LYS A 277 -6.58 -5.23 -8.27
C LYS A 277 -5.86 -6.43 -7.66
N SER A 278 -6.63 -7.39 -7.14
CA SER A 278 -6.08 -8.58 -6.46
C SER A 278 -5.26 -9.49 -7.40
N GLN A 279 -5.65 -9.57 -8.68
CA GLN A 279 -5.02 -10.42 -9.68
C GLN A 279 -4.61 -9.60 -10.92
N ARG A 280 -3.31 -9.69 -11.27
CA ARG A 280 -2.62 -8.92 -12.33
C ARG A 280 -2.48 -7.43 -12.03
N GLN A 281 -1.37 -6.85 -12.47
CA GLN A 281 -1.14 -5.41 -12.36
C GLN A 281 -2.26 -4.64 -13.06
N GLY A 282 -2.84 -3.71 -12.33
CA GLY A 282 -4.00 -2.97 -12.75
C GLY A 282 -4.59 -2.20 -11.58
N VAL A 283 -5.19 -1.07 -11.91
CA VAL A 283 -5.86 -0.21 -10.95
C VAL A 283 -7.35 -0.33 -11.20
N ARG A 284 -8.14 -0.52 -10.14
CA ARG A 284 -9.59 -0.38 -10.20
C ARG A 284 -10.00 0.98 -9.69
N LEU A 285 -11.00 1.56 -10.33
CA LEU A 285 -11.70 2.72 -9.84
C LEU A 285 -13.11 2.30 -9.51
N VAL A 286 -13.50 2.47 -8.26
CA VAL A 286 -14.85 2.23 -7.78
C VAL A 286 -15.54 3.58 -7.68
N SER A 287 -16.70 3.72 -8.28
CA SER A 287 -17.48 4.96 -8.34
C SER A 287 -18.94 4.70 -7.96
N LEU A 288 -19.54 5.62 -7.23
CA LEU A 288 -20.95 5.63 -6.87
C LEU A 288 -21.66 6.69 -7.70
N VAL A 289 -22.63 6.22 -8.49
CA VAL A 289 -23.48 7.05 -9.36
C VAL A 289 -24.91 6.80 -8.94
N GLY A 290 -25.55 7.77 -8.29
CA GLY A 290 -26.84 7.56 -7.61
C GLY A 290 -26.80 6.42 -6.60
N ASP A 291 -27.51 5.33 -6.90
CA ASP A 291 -27.61 4.10 -6.10
C ASP A 291 -26.80 2.93 -6.69
N GLU A 292 -26.06 3.16 -7.77
CA GLU A 292 -25.28 2.17 -8.49
C GLU A 292 -23.80 2.25 -8.12
N LEU A 293 -23.24 1.10 -7.74
CA LEU A 293 -21.79 0.90 -7.62
C LEU A 293 -21.24 0.47 -8.97
N ARG A 294 -20.29 1.23 -9.51
CA ARG A 294 -19.58 0.91 -10.76
C ARG A 294 -18.11 0.65 -10.49
N VAL A 295 -17.56 -0.36 -11.15
CA VAL A 295 -16.16 -0.76 -11.05
C VAL A 295 -15.55 -0.66 -12.44
N PHE A 296 -14.57 0.21 -12.59
CA PHE A 296 -13.77 0.37 -13.80
C PHE A 296 -12.38 -0.20 -13.58
N ALA A 297 -11.78 -0.74 -14.62
CA ALA A 297 -10.43 -1.28 -14.60
C ALA A 297 -9.55 -0.57 -15.61
N ASN A 298 -8.32 -0.29 -15.20
CA ASN A 298 -7.25 0.17 -16.07
C ASN A 298 -6.10 -0.85 -15.99
N ARG A 299 -5.83 -1.52 -17.12
CA ARG A 299 -4.86 -2.63 -17.20
C ARG A 299 -3.43 -2.18 -17.47
N ASP A 300 -3.24 -1.03 -18.12
CA ASP A 300 -1.92 -0.58 -18.59
C ASP A 300 -1.43 0.69 -17.88
N TYR A 301 -2.08 1.07 -16.77
CA TYR A 301 -1.75 2.27 -15.99
C TYR A 301 -0.26 2.38 -15.62
N HIS A 302 0.44 1.25 -15.47
CA HIS A 302 1.84 1.20 -15.07
C HIS A 302 2.86 1.50 -16.18
N LEU A 303 2.47 1.46 -17.47
CA LEU A 303 3.47 1.34 -18.53
C LEU A 303 4.00 2.67 -19.05
N LEU A 304 3.20 3.73 -19.20
CA LEU A 304 3.71 4.95 -19.86
C LEU A 304 3.09 6.28 -19.43
N GLY A 305 2.19 6.30 -18.44
CA GLY A 305 1.44 7.52 -18.13
C GLY A 305 0.48 7.89 -19.27
N VAL A 306 -0.80 7.96 -18.95
CA VAL A 306 -1.80 8.76 -19.69
C VAL A 306 -2.37 8.17 -21.01
N THR A 307 -2.41 6.85 -21.27
CA THR A 307 -3.10 6.40 -22.51
C THR A 307 -4.10 5.25 -22.39
N SER A 308 -4.39 4.72 -21.22
CA SER A 308 -5.28 3.55 -21.13
C SER A 308 -6.69 3.97 -20.72
N GLU A 309 -7.65 3.65 -21.58
CA GLU A 309 -9.09 3.81 -21.36
C GLU A 309 -9.53 3.08 -20.09
N TRP A 310 -10.38 3.74 -19.29
CA TRP A 310 -11.03 3.11 -18.14
C TRP A 310 -12.16 2.22 -18.66
N VAL A 311 -11.98 0.91 -18.56
CA VAL A 311 -12.97 -0.05 -19.07
C VAL A 311 -13.91 -0.44 -17.94
N HIS A 312 -15.22 -0.33 -18.19
CA HIS A 312 -16.22 -0.82 -17.25
C HIS A 312 -16.05 -2.33 -17.03
N GLU A 313 -15.81 -2.74 -15.78
CA GLU A 313 -15.64 -4.15 -15.41
C GLU A 313 -16.96 -4.74 -14.91
N ARG A 314 -17.62 -4.06 -13.96
CA ARG A 314 -18.86 -4.53 -13.31
C ARG A 314 -19.67 -3.37 -12.75
N SER A 315 -20.97 -3.56 -12.60
CA SER A 315 -21.82 -2.69 -11.78
C SER A 315 -22.85 -3.47 -10.98
N MET A 316 -23.43 -2.81 -9.97
CA MET A 316 -24.43 -3.38 -9.08
C MET A 316 -25.31 -2.28 -8.48
N ARG A 317 -26.62 -2.50 -8.45
CA ARG A 317 -27.55 -1.64 -7.73
C ARG A 317 -27.53 -1.97 -6.24
N LEU A 318 -27.12 -1.01 -5.41
CA LEU A 318 -27.00 -1.20 -3.97
C LEU A 318 -28.32 -1.54 -3.26
N PRO A 319 -29.48 -0.92 -3.60
CA PRO A 319 -30.74 -1.23 -2.91
C PRO A 319 -31.19 -2.67 -3.12
N GLU A 320 -31.00 -3.18 -4.35
CA GLU A 320 -31.40 -4.55 -4.71
C GLU A 320 -30.44 -5.57 -4.09
N ALA A 321 -29.14 -5.33 -4.20
CA ALA A 321 -28.13 -6.24 -3.70
C ALA A 321 -28.17 -6.38 -2.18
N THR A 322 -28.58 -5.33 -1.46
CA THR A 322 -28.53 -5.30 0.00
C THR A 322 -29.88 -5.58 0.69
N ARG A 323 -30.96 -5.80 -0.06
CA ARG A 323 -32.33 -5.98 0.48
C ARG A 323 -32.44 -7.09 1.52
N GLY A 324 -31.63 -8.15 1.40
CA GLY A 324 -31.60 -9.28 2.33
C GLY A 324 -30.69 -9.10 3.55
N LEU A 325 -29.94 -7.99 3.66
CA LEU A 325 -29.00 -7.79 4.75
C LEU A 325 -29.72 -7.33 6.04
N PRO A 326 -29.27 -7.81 7.22
CA PRO A 326 -29.81 -7.37 8.50
C PRO A 326 -29.80 -5.84 8.68
N GLY A 327 -30.94 -5.29 9.08
CA GLY A 327 -31.10 -3.86 9.31
C GLY A 327 -31.24 -3.00 8.05
N HIS A 328 -31.37 -3.61 6.87
CA HIS A 328 -31.67 -2.90 5.62
C HIS A 328 -32.93 -2.04 5.74
N LYS A 329 -32.86 -0.81 5.23
CA LYS A 329 -34.01 0.10 5.08
C LYS A 329 -33.95 0.78 3.72
N GLU A 330 -35.05 0.77 2.99
CA GLU A 330 -35.15 1.42 1.66
C GLU A 330 -34.78 2.92 1.70
N CYS A 331 -35.04 3.59 2.83
CA CYS A 331 -34.69 5.01 2.99
C CYS A 331 -33.18 5.30 2.91
N TYR A 332 -32.32 4.31 3.17
CA TYR A 332 -30.86 4.47 3.11
C TYR A 332 -30.34 4.84 1.73
N PHE A 333 -31.08 4.52 0.67
CA PHE A 333 -30.68 4.77 -0.72
C PHE A 333 -31.38 5.97 -1.36
N ARG A 334 -32.09 6.80 -0.57
CA ARG A 334 -32.65 8.07 -1.04
C ARG A 334 -31.60 9.10 -1.42
N ARG A 335 -30.37 8.93 -0.92
CA ARG A 335 -29.21 9.78 -1.20
C ARG A 335 -28.03 8.87 -1.54
N THR A 336 -27.14 9.36 -2.40
CA THR A 336 -25.92 8.65 -2.78
C THR A 336 -25.15 8.20 -1.55
N ALA A 337 -24.78 6.92 -1.52
CA ALA A 337 -23.94 6.36 -0.47
C ALA A 337 -22.53 6.98 -0.50
N LYS A 338 -21.74 6.70 0.53
CA LYS A 338 -20.35 7.12 0.67
C LYS A 338 -19.46 5.88 0.79
N ILE A 339 -18.32 5.92 0.12
CA ILE A 339 -17.23 4.96 0.34
C ILE A 339 -16.41 5.46 1.53
N VAL A 340 -16.41 4.67 2.60
CA VAL A 340 -15.72 5.00 3.85
C VAL A 340 -14.24 4.66 3.74
N THR A 341 -13.95 3.43 3.29
CA THR A 341 -12.59 2.94 3.07
C THR A 341 -12.59 1.88 1.97
N ALA A 342 -11.41 1.53 1.48
CA ALA A 342 -11.21 0.46 0.52
C ALA A 342 -10.01 -0.38 0.92
N GLY A 343 -10.11 -1.69 0.71
CA GLY A 343 -8.99 -2.60 0.87
C GLY A 343 -8.72 -3.37 -0.41
N ARG A 344 -7.76 -4.30 -0.37
CA ARG A 344 -7.41 -5.10 -1.54
C ARG A 344 -8.61 -5.96 -1.97
N GLY A 345 -9.22 -5.61 -3.09
CA GLY A 345 -10.34 -6.34 -3.68
C GLY A 345 -11.71 -6.07 -3.05
N TYR A 346 -11.87 -5.10 -2.15
CA TYR A 346 -13.17 -4.76 -1.56
C TYR A 346 -13.32 -3.27 -1.28
N VAL A 347 -14.56 -2.82 -1.10
CA VAL A 347 -14.88 -1.48 -0.61
C VAL A 347 -15.86 -1.55 0.55
N VAL A 348 -15.78 -0.59 1.47
CA VAL A 348 -16.70 -0.43 2.59
C VAL A 348 -17.51 0.83 2.37
N LEU A 349 -18.83 0.69 2.45
CA LEU A 349 -19.80 1.73 2.15
C LEU A 349 -20.69 2.00 3.35
N THR A 350 -21.25 3.21 3.36
CA THR A 350 -22.33 3.59 4.25
C THR A 350 -23.32 4.49 3.51
N PRO A 351 -24.62 4.43 3.83
CA PRO A 351 -25.59 5.45 3.45
C PRO A 351 -25.13 6.85 3.88
N ALA A 352 -25.69 7.88 3.25
CA ALA A 352 -25.34 9.28 3.54
C ALA A 352 -25.50 9.68 5.01
N GLU A 353 -26.42 9.03 5.73
CA GLU A 353 -26.71 9.21 7.16
C GLU A 353 -25.67 8.57 8.09
N GLU A 354 -24.70 7.80 7.56
CA GLU A 354 -23.58 7.19 8.30
C GLU A 354 -23.99 6.24 9.45
N THR A 355 -25.16 5.59 9.32
CA THR A 355 -25.72 4.72 10.37
C THR A 355 -25.60 3.22 10.06
N TRP A 356 -25.19 2.83 8.86
CA TRP A 356 -25.31 1.45 8.40
C TRP A 356 -24.18 1.04 7.44
N VAL A 357 -23.13 0.42 7.99
CA VAL A 357 -21.91 0.06 7.23
C VAL A 357 -22.00 -1.35 6.65
N PHE A 358 -21.60 -1.52 5.40
CA PHE A 358 -21.48 -2.81 4.73
C PHE A 358 -20.34 -2.80 3.72
N SER A 359 -19.93 -3.97 3.25
CA SER A 359 -18.84 -4.11 2.29
C SER A 359 -19.27 -4.82 1.02
N VAL A 360 -18.55 -4.56 -0.06
CA VAL A 360 -18.71 -5.24 -1.34
C VAL A 360 -17.38 -5.86 -1.75
N ASP A 361 -17.38 -7.16 -2.05
CA ASP A 361 -16.25 -7.81 -2.70
C ASP A 361 -16.23 -7.44 -4.19
N LEU A 362 -15.15 -6.83 -4.66
CA LEU A 362 -15.03 -6.36 -6.05
C LEU A 362 -14.75 -7.52 -7.04
N GLY A 363 -14.44 -8.71 -6.55
CA GLY A 363 -14.19 -9.92 -7.33
C GLY A 363 -15.44 -10.77 -7.56
N THR A 364 -16.39 -10.77 -6.62
CA THR A 364 -17.68 -11.50 -6.73
C THR A 364 -18.87 -10.56 -6.91
N MET A 365 -18.75 -9.29 -6.54
CA MET A 365 -19.86 -8.33 -6.40
C MET A 365 -20.87 -8.74 -5.32
N GLU A 366 -20.45 -9.54 -4.34
CA GLU A 366 -21.31 -9.91 -3.21
C GLU A 366 -21.22 -8.87 -2.10
N VAL A 367 -22.37 -8.63 -1.45
CA VAL A 367 -22.49 -7.74 -0.32
C VAL A 367 -22.38 -8.51 0.98
N GLU A 368 -21.71 -7.92 1.97
CA GLU A 368 -21.49 -8.56 3.26
C GLU A 368 -21.56 -7.51 4.38
N ARG A 369 -22.20 -7.86 5.50
CA ARG A 369 -22.31 -7.00 6.67
C ARG A 369 -21.53 -7.51 7.87
N ASP A 370 -21.49 -8.82 8.09
CA ASP A 370 -20.99 -9.36 9.35
C ASP A 370 -19.46 -9.42 9.45
N HIS A 371 -18.76 -9.19 8.33
CA HIS A 371 -17.30 -9.11 8.33
C HIS A 371 -16.77 -8.02 9.26
N ILE A 372 -15.68 -8.31 9.97
CA ILE A 372 -15.04 -7.39 10.93
C ILE A 372 -14.70 -5.99 10.37
N ARG A 373 -14.49 -5.89 9.05
CA ARG A 373 -14.20 -4.64 8.33
C ARG A 373 -15.35 -3.63 8.37
N ASN A 374 -16.58 -4.10 8.56
CA ASN A 374 -17.78 -3.26 8.64
C ASN A 374 -18.03 -2.72 10.06
N TRP A 375 -17.43 -3.35 11.06
CA TRP A 375 -17.48 -2.92 12.47
C TRP A 375 -16.34 -1.96 12.83
N LEU A 376 -15.27 -1.98 12.02
CA LEU A 376 -14.08 -1.16 12.18
C LEU A 376 -13.85 -0.30 10.91
N PRO A 377 -14.78 0.65 10.62
CA PRO A 377 -14.69 1.49 9.45
C PRO A 377 -13.48 2.42 9.56
N GLY A 378 -12.46 2.18 8.74
CA GLY A 378 -11.21 2.92 8.77
C GLY A 378 -10.17 2.31 7.83
N GLU A 379 -9.11 3.06 7.51
CA GLU A 379 -8.07 2.56 6.63
C GLU A 379 -7.42 1.30 7.21
N VAL A 380 -7.20 0.30 6.35
CA VAL A 380 -6.74 -1.03 6.74
C VAL A 380 -5.35 -1.28 6.17
N TYR A 381 -4.40 -1.62 7.04
CA TYR A 381 -3.04 -1.91 6.65
C TYR A 381 -2.68 -3.36 7.04
N PRO A 382 -2.31 -4.21 6.06
CA PRO A 382 -1.87 -5.56 6.36
C PRO A 382 -0.54 -5.53 7.12
N TYR A 383 -0.44 -6.37 8.14
CA TYR A 383 0.78 -6.62 8.88
C TYR A 383 1.34 -7.99 8.48
N GLU A 384 2.48 -7.97 7.80
CA GLU A 384 3.07 -9.16 7.21
C GLU A 384 4.47 -9.40 7.75
N LEU A 385 4.77 -10.64 8.13
CA LEU A 385 6.12 -11.02 8.52
C LEU A 385 6.79 -11.78 7.38
N GLU A 386 8.08 -11.51 7.15
CA GLU A 386 8.87 -12.33 6.24
C GLU A 386 8.85 -13.78 6.69
N THR A 387 8.20 -14.63 5.89
CA THR A 387 8.47 -16.04 5.94
C THR A 387 9.78 -16.28 5.21
N ARG A 388 10.77 -16.82 5.92
CA ARG A 388 11.83 -17.56 5.23
C ARG A 388 11.12 -18.63 4.39
N PRO A 389 11.38 -18.74 3.07
CA PRO A 389 10.74 -19.78 2.27
C PRO A 389 11.04 -21.13 2.91
N LYS A 390 10.02 -21.76 3.50
CA LYS A 390 10.09 -23.15 3.95
C LYS A 390 9.99 -24.02 2.70
N VAL A 391 11.08 -24.11 1.95
CA VAL A 391 11.20 -25.16 0.94
C VAL A 391 11.45 -26.45 1.71
N HIS A 392 10.38 -27.18 2.00
CA HIS A 392 10.51 -28.61 2.29
C HIS A 392 10.93 -29.29 1.00
N ALA A 393 12.24 -29.34 0.74
CA ALA A 393 12.76 -30.23 -0.26
C ALA A 393 12.55 -31.66 0.27
N CYS A 394 11.44 -32.29 -0.12
CA CYS A 394 11.35 -33.75 -0.07
C CYS A 394 12.38 -34.28 -1.06
N LEU A 395 13.62 -34.49 -0.58
CA LEU A 395 14.55 -35.37 -1.25
C LEU A 395 13.91 -36.75 -1.23
N ARG A 396 13.37 -37.16 -2.39
CA ARG A 396 12.86 -38.50 -2.62
C ARG A 396 14.00 -39.46 -2.28
N CYS A 397 13.94 -40.09 -1.11
CA CYS A 397 14.91 -41.09 -0.70
C CYS A 397 14.82 -42.24 -1.71
N LYS A 398 15.84 -42.36 -2.57
CA LYS A 398 16.03 -43.59 -3.35
C LYS A 398 16.67 -44.61 -2.41
N GLY A 399 15.84 -45.35 -1.69
CA GLY A 399 16.23 -46.50 -0.90
C GLY A 399 15.01 -47.40 -0.73
N ARG A 400 15.09 -48.62 -1.27
CA ARG A 400 14.04 -49.64 -1.17
C ARG A 400 13.79 -49.99 0.31
N HIS A 401 12.51 -50.04 0.68
CA HIS A 401 11.94 -50.57 1.93
C HIS A 401 12.33 -49.89 3.26
N GLY A 402 11.42 -49.08 3.79
CA GLY A 402 11.46 -48.60 5.19
C GLY A 402 10.56 -47.39 5.42
N SER A 403 9.68 -47.45 6.41
CA SER A 403 8.71 -46.41 6.79
C SER A 403 9.38 -45.11 7.24
N CYS A 404 8.90 -43.99 6.71
CA CYS A 404 9.41 -42.65 6.99
C CYS A 404 8.93 -42.16 8.35
N SER A 405 9.75 -42.30 9.39
CA SER A 405 9.54 -41.63 10.68
C SER A 405 10.78 -40.87 11.11
N GLN A 406 10.59 -39.56 11.26
CA GLN A 406 11.28 -38.66 12.18
C GLN A 406 12.69 -38.12 11.82
N TYR A 407 12.72 -36.80 11.66
CA TYR A 407 13.82 -35.83 11.82
C TYR A 407 15.14 -36.04 11.06
N CYS A 408 15.26 -35.45 9.87
CA CYS A 408 16.57 -35.08 9.31
C CYS A 408 16.99 -33.70 9.84
N LYS A 409 18.03 -33.66 10.69
CA LYS A 409 18.76 -32.43 11.06
C LYS A 409 19.63 -31.98 9.87
N CYS A 410 19.55 -30.71 9.50
CA CYS A 410 20.51 -30.10 8.57
C CYS A 410 21.80 -29.73 9.32
N ARG A 411 22.96 -30.07 8.74
CA ARG A 411 24.23 -29.38 9.04
C ARG A 411 24.37 -28.15 8.15
#